data_AF-A0AAW6YIX3-F1
#
_entry.id   AF-A0AAW6YIX3-F1
#
_cell.length_a   1.000
_cell.length_b   1.000
_cell.length_c   1.000
_cell.angle_alpha   90.00
_cell.angle_beta   90.00
_cell.angle_gamma   90.00
#
_symmetry.space_group_name_H-M   'P 1'
#
loop_
_entity.id
_entity.type
_entity.pdbx_description
1 polymer ?
#
loop_
_entity_poly.entity_id
_entity_poly.type
_entity_poly.pdbx_seq_one_letter_code
_entity_poly.pdbx_strand_id
1 'polypeptide(L)'
;MTNWQKRFVIWFNLAILFIFLDVTLLIFIRSINSHGVYQTMQMKWLTFSMWILCYAFVWTCQGVGYMFFKHIKQVRKQEDRHVI
;
A
#
# COMPACT_ATOMS: atom_id res chain seq x y z
N MET A 1 -13.91 -4.55 15.52
CA MET A 1 -12.84 -5.32 14.88
C MET A 1 -12.35 -6.32 15.90
N THR A 2 -12.27 -7.60 15.53
CA THR A 2 -11.70 -8.62 16.41
C THR A 2 -10.19 -8.36 16.58
N ASN A 3 -9.59 -8.79 17.69
CA ASN A 3 -8.15 -8.61 17.95
C ASN A 3 -7.28 -9.21 16.82
N TRP A 4 -7.79 -10.24 16.15
CA TRP A 4 -7.19 -10.88 14.99
C TRP A 4 -7.14 -9.96 13.75
N GLN A 5 -8.22 -9.23 13.46
CA GLN A 5 -8.25 -8.26 12.35
C GLN A 5 -7.26 -7.12 12.54
N LYS A 6 -7.11 -6.63 13.78
CA LYS A 6 -6.12 -5.59 14.10
C LYS A 6 -4.69 -6.10 13.86
N ARG A 7 -4.38 -7.31 14.33
CA ARG A 7 -3.08 -7.95 14.08
C ARG A 7 -2.80 -8.13 12.59
N PHE A 8 -3.79 -8.59 11.82
CA PHE A 8 -3.63 -8.76 10.37
C PHE A 8 -3.30 -7.44 9.66
N VAL A 9 -4.01 -6.35 9.98
CA VAL A 9 -3.73 -5.02 9.40
C VAL A 9 -2.33 -4.52 9.74
N ILE A 10 -1.87 -4.75 10.99
CA ILE A 10 -0.51 -4.37 11.40
C ILE A 10 0.54 -5.14 10.59
N TRP A 11 0.41 -6.47 10.51
CA TRP A 11 1.33 -7.30 9.73
C TRP A 11 1.31 -6.97 8.24
N PHE A 12 0.13 -6.69 7.68
CA PHE A 12 -0.03 -6.28 6.29
C PHE A 12 0.67 -4.95 6.00
N ASN A 13 0.47 -3.94 6.86
CA ASN A 13 1.18 -2.65 6.74
C ASN A 13 2.70 -2.82 6.87
N LEU A 14 3.15 -3.69 7.78
CA LEU A 14 4.57 -3.96 7.97
C LEU A 14 5.19 -4.66 6.76
N ALA A 15 4.48 -5.61 6.13
CA ALA A 15 4.91 -6.27 4.90
C ALA A 15 5.00 -5.27 3.73
N ILE A 16 3.99 -4.41 3.57
CA ILE A 16 4.00 -3.35 2.54
C ILE A 16 5.17 -2.39 2.74
N LEU A 17 5.43 -1.97 3.98
CA LEU A 17 6.57 -1.11 4.32
C LEU A 17 7.91 -1.80 4.01
N PHE A 18 8.03 -3.08 4.34
CA PHE A 18 9.24 -3.86 4.06
C PHE A 18 9.51 -3.96 2.55
N ILE A 19 8.49 -4.27 1.76
CA ILE A 19 8.59 -4.30 0.29
C ILE A 19 8.97 -2.93 -0.26
N PHE A 20 8.37 -1.86 0.27
CA PHE A 20 8.70 -0.50 -0.15
C PHE A 20 10.17 -0.16 0.07
N LEU A 21 10.70 -0.50 1.25
CA LEU A 21 12.11 -0.28 1.60
C LEU A 21 13.05 -1.13 0.75
N ASP A 22 12.74 -2.42 0.56
CA ASP A 22 13.55 -3.33 -0.24
C ASP A 22 13.65 -2.87 -1.69
N VAL A 23 12.52 -2.54 -2.32
CA VAL A 23 12.50 -2.03 -3.70
C VAL A 23 13.18 -0.66 -3.82
N THR A 24 13.01 0.21 -2.82
CA THR A 24 13.74 1.50 -2.77
C THR A 24 15.25 1.25 -2.75
N LEU A 25 15.71 0.35 -1.89
CA LEU A 25 17.12 -0.02 -1.80
C LEU A 25 17.63 -0.58 -3.13
N LEU A 26 16.87 -1.46 -3.77
CA LEU A 26 17.20 -2.01 -5.09
C LEU A 26 17.33 -0.92 -6.16
N ILE A 27 16.46 0.09 -6.19
CA ILE A 27 16.53 1.21 -7.14
C ILE A 27 17.85 1.99 -6.98
N PHE A 28 18.32 2.20 -5.74
CA PHE A 28 19.54 2.96 -5.48
C PHE A 28 20.82 2.14 -5.63
N ILE A 29 20.83 0.87 -5.21
CA ILE A 29 21.98 -0.03 -5.35
C ILE A 29 22.21 -0.40 -6.82
N ARG A 30 21.14 -0.54 -7.60
CA ARG A 30 21.28 -0.90 -9.02
C ARG A 30 22.05 0.20 -9.76
N SER A 31 23.18 -0.18 -10.35
CA SER A 31 24.04 0.73 -11.12
C SER A 31 23.72 0.71 -12.62
N ILE A 32 23.17 -0.41 -13.11
CA ILE A 32 22.95 -0.67 -14.54
C ILE A 32 21.47 -1.02 -14.74
N ASN A 33 20.81 -0.35 -15.68
CA ASN A 33 19.41 -0.64 -16.01
C ASN A 33 19.28 -1.98 -16.79
N SER A 34 18.07 -2.39 -17.16
CA SER A 34 17.83 -3.61 -17.94
C SER A 34 18.44 -3.58 -19.36
N HIS A 35 18.82 -2.40 -19.84
CA HIS A 35 19.40 -2.17 -21.17
C HIS A 35 20.93 -2.02 -21.16
N GLY A 36 21.59 -2.28 -20.01
CA GLY A 36 23.05 -2.18 -19.92
C GLY A 36 23.58 -0.74 -19.78
N VAL A 37 22.71 0.26 -19.61
CA VAL A 37 23.08 1.67 -19.45
C VAL A 37 23.27 1.99 -17.97
N TYR A 38 24.35 2.70 -17.65
CA TYR A 38 24.59 3.23 -16.30
C TYR A 38 23.47 4.19 -15.90
N GLN A 39 22.85 3.89 -14.77
CA GLN A 39 21.72 4.64 -14.26
C GLN A 39 22.20 5.93 -13.59
N THR A 40 21.97 7.06 -14.24
CA THR A 40 22.30 8.39 -13.67
C THR A 40 21.45 8.68 -12.44
N MET A 41 21.94 9.58 -11.57
CA MET A 41 21.18 9.98 -10.37
C MET A 41 19.75 10.43 -10.72
N GLN A 42 19.57 11.22 -11.78
CA GLN A 42 18.25 11.69 -12.20
C GLN A 42 17.28 10.54 -12.55
N MET A 43 17.76 9.50 -13.24
CA MET A 43 16.94 8.34 -13.55
C MET A 43 16.54 7.57 -12.29
N LYS A 44 17.45 7.43 -11.31
CA LYS A 44 17.14 6.81 -10.01
C LYS A 44 16.05 7.58 -9.28
N TRP A 45 16.16 8.91 -9.23
CA TRP A 45 15.16 9.78 -8.63
C TRP A 45 13.80 9.66 -9.34
N LEU A 46 13.77 9.62 -10.67
CA LEU A 46 12.52 9.47 -11.43
C LEU A 46 11.83 8.13 -11.15
N THR A 47 12.58 7.03 -11.17
CA THR A 47 12.05 5.70 -10.84
C THR A 47 11.59 5.64 -9.39
N PHE A 48 12.33 6.27 -8.46
CA PHE A 48 11.94 6.37 -7.07
C PHE A 48 10.65 7.19 -6.87
N SER A 49 10.46 8.30 -7.58
CA SER A 49 9.21 9.07 -7.56
C SER A 49 8.02 8.26 -8.07
N MET A 50 8.19 7.51 -9.16
CA MET A 50 7.15 6.59 -9.64
C MET A 50 6.84 5.50 -8.61
N TRP A 51 7.86 4.97 -7.92
CA TRP A 51 7.69 3.98 -6.86
C TRP A 51 6.93 4.54 -5.65
N ILE A 52 7.23 5.77 -5.22
CA ILE A 52 6.48 6.47 -4.17
C ILE A 52 5.02 6.66 -4.57
N LEU A 53 4.74 7.06 -5.80
CA LEU A 53 3.37 7.21 -6.30
C LEU A 53 2.61 5.89 -6.26
N CYS A 54 3.26 4.79 -6.63
CA CYS A 54 2.67 3.45 -6.53
C CYS A 54 2.36 3.08 -5.07
N TYR A 55 3.28 3.35 -4.14
CA TYR A 55 3.06 3.14 -2.72
C TYR A 55 1.89 3.96 -2.17
N ALA A 56 1.81 5.24 -2.55
CA ALA A 56 0.71 6.11 -2.17
C ALA A 56 -0.63 5.58 -2.71
N PHE A 57 -0.66 5.03 -3.93
CA PHE A 57 -1.86 4.41 -4.50
C PHE A 57 -2.32 3.17 -3.74
N VAL A 58 -1.39 2.31 -3.29
CA VAL A 58 -1.75 1.16 -2.44
C VAL A 58 -2.39 1.63 -1.13
N TRP A 59 -1.84 2.68 -0.53
CA TRP A 59 -2.38 3.31 0.67
C TRP A 59 -3.80 3.88 0.47
N THR A 60 -4.05 4.56 -0.65
CA THR A 60 -5.38 5.09 -0.95
C THR A 60 -6.39 3.97 -1.20
N CYS A 61 -6.02 2.90 -1.93
CA CYS A 61 -6.85 1.72 -2.09
C CYS A 61 -7.21 1.08 -0.75
N GLN A 62 -6.26 0.97 0.17
CA GLN A 62 -6.49 0.43 1.51
C GLN A 62 -7.46 1.33 2.32
N GLY A 63 -7.31 2.65 2.23
CA GLY A 63 -8.22 3.62 2.84
C GLY A 63 -9.65 3.54 2.29
N VAL A 64 -9.80 3.47 0.96
CA VAL A 64 -11.11 3.33 0.30
C VAL A 64 -11.75 2.00 0.68
N GLY A 65 -11.01 0.89 0.68
CA GLY A 65 -11.50 -0.41 1.10
C GLY A 65 -11.99 -0.42 2.56
N TYR A 66 -11.28 0.25 3.46
CA TYR A 66 -11.71 0.40 4.85
C TYR A 66 -13.01 1.20 4.98
N MET A 67 -13.12 2.32 4.26
CA MET A 67 -14.34 3.13 4.23
C MET A 67 -15.53 2.35 3.65
N PHE A 68 -15.30 1.58 2.59
CA PHE A 68 -16.32 0.74 1.97
C PHE A 68 -16.84 -0.36 2.92
N PHE A 69 -15.93 -1.08 3.59
CA PHE A 69 -16.30 -2.06 4.63
C PHE A 69 -17.09 -1.42 5.77
N LYS A 70 -16.70 -0.20 6.19
CA LYS A 70 -17.42 0.56 7.21
C LYS A 70 -18.84 0.91 6.74
N HIS A 71 -19.01 1.36 5.50
CA HIS A 71 -20.32 1.66 4.92
C HIS A 71 -21.22 0.43 4.85
N ILE A 72 -20.73 -0.71 4.33
CA ILE A 72 -21.50 -1.97 4.30
C ILE A 72 -21.93 -2.38 5.70
N LYS A 73 -21.04 -2.26 6.68
CA LYS A 73 -21.35 -2.61 8.07
C LYS A 73 -22.41 -1.69 8.67
N GLN A 74 -22.42 -0.41 8.32
CA GLN A 74 -23.44 0.54 8.76
C GLN A 74 -24.79 0.25 8.12
N VAL A 75 -24.84 -0.04 6.82
CA VAL A 75 -26.08 -0.40 6.11
C VAL A 75 -26.72 -1.65 6.72
N ARG A 76 -25.94 -2.71 6.93
CA ARG A 76 -26.44 -3.95 7.57
C ARG A 76 -27.01 -3.71 8.97
N LYS A 77 -26.40 -2.81 9.74
CA LYS A 77 -26.83 -2.46 11.09
C LYS A 77 -28.12 -1.63 11.13
N GLN A 78 -28.44 -0.93 10.05
CA GLN A 78 -29.71 -0.19 9.91
C GLN A 78 -30.85 -1.13 9.49
N GLU A 79 -30.55 -2.12 8.64
CA GLU A 79 -31.49 -3.17 8.25
C GLU A 79 -31.95 -4.00 9.46
N ASP A 80 -31.03 -4.48 10.30
CA ASP A 80 -31.38 -5.23 11.52
C ASP A 80 -32.25 -4.44 12.52
N ARG A 81 -32.19 -3.09 12.51
CA ARG A 81 -33.04 -2.24 13.38
C ARG A 81 -34.42 -1.98 12.83
N HIS A 82 -34.63 -2.12 11.52
CA HIS A 82 -35.93 -1.94 10.89
C HIS A 82 -36.80 -3.20 10.96
N VAL A 83 -36.23 -4.35 11.35
CA VAL A 83 -36.89 -5.66 11.42
C VAL A 83 -37.32 -6.01 12.86
N ILE A 84 -36.91 -5.24 13.87
CA ILE A 84 -37.27 -5.43 15.30
C ILE A 84 -38.44 -4.52 15.69
#